data_AF-A0A3P7JD25-F1
#
_entry.id   AF-A0A3P7JD25-F1
#
_cell.length_a   1.000
_cell.length_b   1.000
_cell.length_c   1.000
_cell.angle_alpha   90.00
_cell.angle_beta   90.00
_cell.angle_gamma   90.00
#
_symmetry.space_group_name_H-M   'P 1'
#
loop_
_entity.id
_entity.type
_entity.pdbx_description
1 polymer ?
#
loop_
_entity_poly.entity_id
_entity_poly.type
_entity_poly.pdbx_seq_one_letter_code
_entity_poly.pdbx_strand_id
1 'polypeptide(L)'
;MARNRSVQTRELVVACCSNLVEAHAPRIKSGWQNLFSVWTLAAGDVQKDIVEAAFIASSRVVLYQFKEDFASVLDAFQEALKCLAEFACNTNHPDMNMEAIRLIRSCGEIELLMRPGKSLGVYQGINGYGSEDGFQFSLN
;
A
#
# COMPACT_ATOMS: atom_id res chain seq x y z
N MET A 1 14.07 9.77 3.18
CA MET A 1 13.54 10.29 4.46
C MET A 1 14.59 10.49 5.52
N ALA A 2 15.18 9.41 6.03
CA ALA A 2 16.06 9.40 7.21
C ALA A 2 17.31 10.32 7.19
N ARG A 3 17.86 10.66 6.02
CA ARG A 3 19.05 11.54 5.91
C ARG A 3 18.79 12.89 5.24
N ASN A 4 17.57 13.12 4.72
CA ASN A 4 17.23 14.39 4.08
C ASN A 4 16.45 15.27 5.06
N ARG A 5 17.01 16.42 5.44
CA ARG A 5 16.41 17.33 6.41
C ARG A 5 15.28 18.21 5.82
N SER A 6 15.23 18.39 4.50
CA SER A 6 14.19 19.19 3.84
C SER A 6 12.89 18.39 3.74
N VAL A 7 11.87 18.85 4.47
CA VAL A 7 10.51 18.29 4.44
C VAL A 7 9.93 18.36 3.02
N GLN A 8 10.10 19.48 2.33
CA GLN A 8 9.57 19.70 0.99
C GLN A 8 10.15 18.69 -0.02
N THR A 9 11.45 18.40 0.08
CA THR A 9 12.06 17.40 -0.82
C THR A 9 11.50 16.01 -0.54
N ARG A 10 11.29 15.68 0.73
CA ARG A 10 10.72 14.41 1.16
C ARG A 10 9.27 14.25 0.66
N GLU A 11 8.44 15.27 0.84
CA GLU A 11 7.07 15.33 0.30
C GLU A 11 7.04 15.15 -1.22
N LEU A 12 7.91 15.87 -1.95
CA LEU A 12 7.99 15.78 -3.41
C LEU A 12 8.34 14.36 -3.89
N VAL A 13 9.20 13.64 -3.16
CA VAL A 13 9.53 12.25 -3.50
C VAL A 13 8.31 11.35 -3.38
N VAL A 14 7.56 11.44 -2.27
CA VAL A 14 6.35 10.63 -2.07
C VAL A 14 5.28 10.97 -3.11
N ALA A 15 5.04 12.26 -3.35
CA ALA A 15 4.10 12.71 -4.37
C ALA A 15 4.48 12.23 -5.77
N CYS A 16 5.78 12.26 -6.12
CA CYS A 16 6.27 11.74 -7.39
C CYS A 16 6.01 10.23 -7.53
N CYS A 17 6.26 9.45 -6.47
CA CYS A 17 5.95 8.02 -6.46
C CYS A 17 4.46 7.75 -6.65
N SER A 18 3.59 8.49 -5.96
CA SER A 18 2.13 8.39 -6.13
C SER A 18 1.71 8.68 -7.57
N ASN A 19 2.19 9.79 -8.12
CA ASN A 19 1.89 10.20 -9.50
C ASN A 19 2.41 9.19 -10.54
N LEU A 20 3.58 8.59 -10.29
CA LEU A 20 4.15 7.56 -11.17
C LEU A 20 3.26 6.32 -11.23
N VAL A 21 2.73 5.87 -10.08
CA VAL A 21 1.79 4.76 -10.02
C VAL A 21 0.50 5.12 -10.74
N GLU A 22 -0.08 6.28 -10.46
CA GLU A 22 -1.35 6.71 -11.07
C GLU A 22 -1.26 6.84 -12.59
N ALA A 23 -0.18 7.41 -13.10
CA ALA A 23 -0.03 7.63 -14.53
C ALA A 23 0.45 6.39 -15.30
N HIS A 24 1.23 5.52 -14.65
CA HIS A 24 2.04 4.52 -15.35
C HIS A 24 2.05 3.13 -14.73
N ALA A 25 1.19 2.80 -13.75
CA ALA A 25 1.15 1.48 -13.11
C ALA A 25 1.26 0.28 -14.08
N PRO A 26 0.50 0.19 -15.19
CA PRO A 26 0.59 -0.94 -16.13
C PRO A 26 1.96 -1.08 -16.85
N ARG A 27 2.77 -0.02 -16.83
CA ARG A 27 4.11 0.01 -17.47
C ARG A 27 5.23 -0.26 -16.47
N ILE A 28 4.94 -0.30 -15.17
CA ILE A 28 5.93 -0.59 -14.15
C ILE A 28 6.10 -2.11 -14.08
N LYS A 29 7.31 -2.59 -14.42
CA LYS A 29 7.66 -4.01 -14.32
C LYS A 29 8.59 -4.27 -13.14
N SER A 30 9.83 -3.78 -13.22
CA SER A 30 10.82 -3.96 -12.14
C SER A 30 10.83 -2.84 -11.09
N GLY A 31 10.03 -1.79 -11.27
CA GLY A 31 10.07 -0.60 -10.40
C GLY A 31 9.38 -0.76 -9.05
N TRP A 32 8.54 -1.78 -8.88
CA TRP A 32 7.69 -1.92 -7.71
C TRP A 32 8.47 -2.08 -6.39
N GLN A 33 9.57 -2.84 -6.38
CA GLN A 33 10.43 -2.99 -5.20
C GLN A 33 10.97 -1.64 -4.71
N ASN A 34 11.37 -0.78 -5.65
CA ASN A 34 11.89 0.55 -5.33
C ASN A 34 10.80 1.45 -4.75
N LEU A 35 9.59 1.40 -5.30
CA LEU A 35 8.45 2.16 -4.79
C LEU A 35 8.10 1.76 -3.35
N PHE A 36 7.98 0.46 -3.08
CA PHE A 36 7.73 -0.02 -1.72
C PHE A 36 8.89 0.27 -0.76
N SER A 37 10.13 0.24 -1.23
CA SER A 37 11.29 0.64 -0.43
C SER A 37 11.23 2.13 -0.04
N VAL A 38 10.82 3.01 -0.96
CA VAL A 38 10.65 4.44 -0.69
C VAL A 38 9.53 4.66 0.34
N TRP A 39 8.39 4.01 0.18
CA TRP A 39 7.27 4.13 1.13
C TRP A 39 7.61 3.53 2.50
N THR A 40 8.37 2.45 2.56
CA THR A 40 8.87 1.88 3.84
C THR A 40 9.71 2.91 4.59
N LEU A 41 10.58 3.63 3.89
CA LEU A 41 11.37 4.71 4.51
C LEU A 41 10.51 5.91 4.90
N ALA A 42 9.41 6.17 4.20
CA ALA A 42 8.47 7.23 4.50
C ALA A 42 7.55 6.89 5.68
N ALA A 43 7.29 5.60 5.93
CA ALA A 43 6.49 5.13 7.07
C ALA A 43 7.07 5.56 8.43
N GLY A 44 8.39 5.74 8.50
CA GLY A 44 9.10 6.23 9.68
C GLY A 44 9.43 7.74 9.65
N ASP A 45 8.81 8.55 8.78
CA ASP A 45 9.04 10.00 8.76
C ASP A 45 8.44 10.69 10.00
N VAL A 46 9.00 11.84 10.36
CA VAL A 46 8.51 12.67 11.47
C VAL A 46 7.25 13.43 11.07
N GLN A 47 7.13 13.78 9.78
CA GLN A 47 5.98 14.51 9.27
C GLN A 47 4.83 13.56 8.99
N LYS A 48 3.72 13.71 9.72
CA LYS A 48 2.51 12.88 9.57
C LYS A 48 1.99 12.84 8.12
N ASP A 49 1.93 14.00 7.46
CA ASP A 49 1.35 14.11 6.11
C ASP A 49 2.11 13.26 5.08
N ILE A 50 3.43 13.14 5.25
CA ILE A 50 4.28 12.28 4.43
C ILE A 50 3.95 10.81 4.66
N VAL A 51 3.86 10.40 5.94
CA VAL A 51 3.55 9.02 6.33
C VAL A 51 2.19 8.63 5.76
N GLU A 52 1.19 9.51 5.91
CA GLU A 52 -0.17 9.31 5.43
C GLU A 52 -0.24 9.24 3.90
N ALA A 53 0.43 10.14 3.18
CA ALA A 53 0.50 10.11 1.72
C ALA A 53 1.17 8.82 1.21
N ALA A 54 2.26 8.38 1.84
CA ALA A 54 2.93 7.13 1.49
C ALA A 54 2.04 5.92 1.75
N PHE A 55 1.31 5.92 2.88
CA PHE A 55 0.37 4.87 3.21
C PHE A 55 -0.74 4.76 2.16
N ILE A 56 -1.43 5.85 1.84
CA ILE A 56 -2.52 5.88 0.84
C ILE A 56 -2.03 5.33 -0.51
N ALA A 57 -0.85 5.76 -0.97
CA ALA A 57 -0.28 5.29 -2.23
C ALA A 57 0.01 3.78 -2.20
N SER A 58 0.66 3.28 -1.13
CA SER A 58 0.98 1.87 -0.98
C SER A 58 -0.27 0.98 -0.87
N SER A 59 -1.27 1.42 -0.11
CA SER A 59 -2.55 0.73 0.08
C SER A 59 -3.32 0.62 -1.23
N ARG A 60 -3.29 1.67 -2.07
CA ARG A 60 -3.89 1.63 -3.41
C ARG A 60 -3.24 0.55 -4.29
N VAL A 61 -1.92 0.43 -4.29
CA VAL A 61 -1.24 -0.62 -5.06
C VAL A 61 -1.68 -2.02 -4.57
N VAL A 62 -1.75 -2.23 -3.26
CA VAL A 62 -2.17 -3.51 -2.68
C VAL A 62 -3.63 -3.84 -2.97
N LEU A 63 -4.53 -2.84 -2.97
CA LEU A 63 -5.96 -3.07 -3.18
C LEU A 63 -6.33 -3.26 -4.65
N TYR A 64 -5.62 -2.60 -5.57
CA TYR A 64 -5.95 -2.59 -7.00
C TYR A 64 -4.93 -3.36 -7.82
N GLN A 65 -3.65 -2.96 -7.80
CA GLN A 65 -2.63 -3.55 -8.68
C GLN A 65 -2.38 -5.03 -8.37
N PHE A 66 -2.34 -5.43 -7.09
CA PHE A 66 -2.15 -6.83 -6.71
C PHE A 66 -3.30 -7.73 -7.19
N LYS A 67 -4.51 -7.18 -7.39
CA LYS A 67 -5.67 -7.93 -7.90
C LYS A 67 -5.73 -7.93 -9.42
N GLU A 68 -5.38 -6.82 -10.06
CA GLU A 68 -5.48 -6.65 -11.51
C GLU A 68 -4.32 -7.31 -12.26
N ASP A 69 -3.09 -7.17 -11.75
CA ASP A 69 -1.89 -7.71 -12.38
C ASP A 69 -0.85 -8.07 -11.32
N PHE A 70 -1.13 -9.16 -10.61
CA PHE A 70 -0.23 -9.70 -9.58
C PHE A 70 1.15 -10.08 -10.15
N ALA A 71 1.21 -10.50 -11.41
CA ALA A 71 2.45 -10.94 -12.04
C ALA A 71 3.48 -9.81 -12.15
N SER A 72 3.05 -8.56 -12.38
CA SER A 72 3.99 -7.43 -12.41
C SER A 72 4.51 -7.03 -11.04
N VAL A 73 3.78 -7.29 -9.96
CA VAL A 73 4.14 -6.92 -8.58
C VAL A 73 4.73 -8.07 -7.77
N LEU A 74 4.74 -9.29 -8.31
CA LEU A 74 5.18 -10.51 -7.63
C LEU A 74 6.57 -10.37 -7.00
N ASP A 75 7.53 -9.85 -7.76
CA ASP A 75 8.91 -9.67 -7.29
C ASP A 75 9.01 -8.65 -6.14
N ALA A 76 8.02 -7.78 -5.98
CA ALA A 76 7.95 -6.77 -4.94
C ALA A 76 7.04 -7.16 -3.76
N PHE A 77 6.49 -8.38 -3.76
CA PHE A 77 5.53 -8.81 -2.75
C PHE A 77 6.10 -8.77 -1.33
N GLN A 78 7.35 -9.21 -1.14
CA GLN A 78 8.02 -9.20 0.17
C GLN A 78 8.27 -7.78 0.65
N GLU A 79 8.73 -6.89 -0.23
CA GLU A 79 8.92 -5.47 0.04
C GLU A 79 7.60 -4.78 0.39
N ALA A 80 6.49 -5.16 -0.25
CA ALA A 80 5.16 -4.66 0.08
C ALA A 80 4.73 -5.07 1.49
N LEU A 81 4.88 -6.35 1.86
CA LEU A 81 4.59 -6.82 3.22
C LEU A 81 5.46 -6.11 4.26
N LYS A 82 6.75 -5.91 3.97
CA LYS A 82 7.65 -5.15 4.83
C LYS A 82 7.18 -3.70 5.00
N CYS A 83 6.79 -3.05 3.91
CA CYS A 83 6.27 -1.69 3.93
C CYS A 83 5.01 -1.59 4.81
N LEU A 84 4.05 -2.49 4.63
CA LEU A 84 2.84 -2.53 5.46
C LEU A 84 3.14 -2.84 6.93
N ALA A 85 4.10 -3.72 7.21
CA ALA A 85 4.51 -4.03 8.58
C ALA A 85 5.10 -2.80 9.29
N GLU A 86 5.88 -1.98 8.59
CA GLU A 86 6.40 -0.72 9.13
C GLU A 86 5.27 0.24 9.48
N PHE A 87 4.25 0.37 8.61
CA PHE A 87 3.04 1.14 8.93
C PHE A 87 2.28 0.54 10.12
N ALA A 88 2.12 -0.79 10.19
CA ALA A 88 1.43 -1.47 11.27
C ALA A 88 2.07 -1.25 12.65
N CYS A 89 3.38 -1.00 12.69
CA CYS A 89 4.14 -0.78 13.91
C CYS A 89 4.33 0.71 14.26
N ASN A 90 3.78 1.65 13.49
CA ASN A 90 3.94 3.07 13.76
C ASN A 90 3.03 3.53 14.90
N THR A 91 3.60 3.79 16.09
CA THR A 91 2.82 4.14 17.29
C THR A 91 2.07 5.47 17.20
N ASN A 92 2.37 6.31 16.21
CA ASN A 92 1.76 7.63 16.06
C ASN A 92 0.41 7.60 15.30
N HIS A 93 0.06 6.47 14.67
CA HIS A 93 -1.09 6.37 13.75
C HIS A 93 -1.91 5.08 13.96
N PRO A 94 -2.64 4.93 15.09
CA PRO A 94 -3.34 3.68 15.42
C PRO A 94 -4.35 3.21 14.35
N ASP A 95 -5.08 4.13 13.71
CA ASP A 95 -6.02 3.78 12.63
C ASP A 95 -5.30 3.24 11.39
N MET A 96 -4.17 3.87 11.02
CA MET A 96 -3.30 3.41 9.93
C MET A 96 -2.73 2.02 10.24
N ASN A 97 -2.39 1.76 11.51
CA ASN A 97 -1.86 0.46 11.92
C ASN A 97 -2.88 -0.64 11.70
N MET A 98 -4.13 -0.41 12.11
CA MET A 98 -5.23 -1.35 11.95
C MET A 98 -5.51 -1.64 10.47
N GLU A 99 -5.49 -0.59 9.64
CA GLU A 99 -5.66 -0.73 8.20
C GLU A 99 -4.49 -1.47 7.54
N ALA A 100 -3.25 -1.18 7.94
CA ALA A 100 -2.07 -1.89 7.46
C ALA A 100 -2.13 -3.40 7.79
N ILE A 101 -2.54 -3.75 9.01
CA ILE A 101 -2.75 -5.15 9.42
C ILE A 101 -3.83 -5.81 8.57
N ARG A 102 -4.93 -5.10 8.25
CA ARG A 102 -5.98 -5.59 7.36
C ARG A 102 -5.44 -5.90 5.97
N LEU A 103 -4.65 -4.99 5.39
CA LEU A 103 -4.02 -5.16 4.08
C LEU A 103 -3.03 -6.33 4.06
N ILE A 104 -2.22 -6.51 5.11
CA ILE A 104 -1.32 -7.66 5.24
C ILE A 104 -2.11 -8.98 5.17
N ARG A 105 -3.26 -9.06 5.85
CA ARG A 105 -4.14 -10.24 5.78
C ARG A 105 -4.68 -10.47 4.38
N SER A 106 -5.11 -9.40 3.69
CA SER A 106 -5.56 -9.48 2.30
C SER A 106 -4.47 -9.96 1.35
N CYS A 107 -3.20 -9.56 1.53
CA CYS A 107 -2.07 -10.08 0.76
C CYS A 107 -1.92 -11.60 0.93
N GLY A 108 -2.08 -12.12 2.15
CA GLY A 108 -2.03 -13.57 2.42
C GLY A 108 -3.14 -14.35 1.73
N GLU A 109 -4.34 -13.77 1.59
CA GLU A 109 -5.43 -14.38 0.83
C GLU A 109 -5.13 -14.44 -0.67
N ILE A 110 -4.55 -13.38 -1.25
CA ILE A 110 -4.14 -13.34 -2.65
C ILE A 110 -3.09 -14.43 -2.95
N GLU A 111 -2.09 -14.59 -2.08
CA GLU A 111 -1.08 -15.65 -2.21
C GLU A 111 -1.71 -17.05 -2.17
N LEU A 112 -2.70 -17.27 -1.30
CA LEU A 112 -3.40 -18.54 -1.19
C LEU A 112 -4.29 -18.87 -2.39
N LEU A 113 -4.86 -17.87 -3.04
CA LEU A 113 -5.69 -18.01 -4.24
C LEU A 113 -4.87 -18.37 -5.48
N MET A 114 -3.59 -17.97 -5.51
CA MET A 114 -2.70 -18.20 -6.65
C MET A 114 -1.92 -19.53 -6.54
N ARG A 115 -2.09 -20.32 -5.48
CA ARG A 115 -1.51 -21.67 -5.39
C ARG A 115 -2.20 -22.60 -6.38
N PRO A 116 -1.45 -23.38 -7.20
CA PRO A 116 -2.06 -24.36 -8.09
C PRO A 116 -2.85 -25.39 -7.28
N GLY A 117 -4.17 -25.49 -7.53
CA GLY A 117 -5.03 -26.54 -6.96
C GLY A 117 -6.13 -26.12 -5.98
N LYS A 118 -6.41 -24.82 -5.77
CA LYS A 118 -7.59 -24.39 -4.98
C LYS A 118 -8.75 -23.95 -5.87
N SER A 119 -9.92 -24.57 -5.69
CA SER A 119 -11.15 -24.25 -6.42
C SER A 119 -11.76 -22.92 -5.92
N LEU A 120 -12.41 -22.23 -6.86
CA LEU A 120 -13.01 -20.90 -6.80
C LEU A 120 -14.21 -20.75 -5.82
N GLY A 121 -14.17 -21.39 -4.65
CA GLY A 121 -15.31 -21.48 -3.72
C GLY A 121 -15.37 -20.41 -2.62
N VAL A 122 -14.37 -19.53 -2.49
CA VAL A 122 -14.25 -18.62 -1.32
C VAL A 122 -14.71 -17.18 -1.62
N TYR A 123 -15.00 -16.84 -2.88
CA TYR A 123 -15.39 -15.47 -3.28
C TYR A 123 -16.81 -15.05 -2.86
N GLN A 124 -17.65 -15.95 -2.36
CA GLN A 124 -19.04 -15.63 -1.97
C GLN A 124 -19.23 -15.09 -0.54
N GLY A 125 -18.15 -14.86 0.22
CA GLY A 125 -18.24 -14.38 1.61
C GLY A 125 -18.03 -12.87 1.82
N ILE A 126 -17.56 -12.11 0.81
CA ILE A 126 -17.08 -10.74 1.01
C ILE A 126 -18.03 -9.63 0.53
N ASN A 127 -19.20 -9.96 -0.04
CA ASN A 127 -20.25 -8.98 -0.36
C ASN A 127 -21.14 -8.60 0.86
N GLY A 128 -20.69 -8.89 2.09
CA GLY A 128 -21.48 -8.70 3.32
C GLY A 128 -21.05 -7.56 4.24
N TYR A 129 -19.98 -6.83 3.94
CA TYR A 129 -19.57 -5.66 4.73
C TYR A 129 -19.43 -4.41 3.84
N GLY A 130 -20.52 -4.13 3.13
CA GLY A 130 -20.85 -2.78 2.70
C GLY A 130 -21.62 -2.07 3.81
N SER A 131 -20.90 -1.27 4.59
CA SER A 131 -21.38 -0.02 5.16
C SER A 131 -20.23 0.94 4.87
N GLU A 132 -20.17 1.61 3.71
CA GLU A 132 -20.98 2.80 3.42
C GLU A 132 -21.23 3.61 4.68
N ASP A 133 -20.17 4.09 5.34
CA ASP A 133 -20.18 5.31 6.13
C ASP A 133 -18.74 5.80 6.37
N GLY A 134 -18.39 6.93 5.73
CA GLY A 134 -17.45 7.89 6.31
C GLY A 134 -15.96 7.81 5.94
N PHE A 135 -15.60 7.99 4.66
CA PHE A 135 -14.39 8.76 4.32
C PHE A 135 -14.70 9.72 3.18
N GLN A 136 -15.47 10.75 3.53
CA GLN A 136 -15.67 11.92 2.69
C GLN A 136 -14.52 12.90 2.99
N PHE A 137 -13.55 12.97 2.08
CA PHE A 137 -12.63 14.11 2.02
C PHE A 137 -13.47 15.34 1.69
N SER A 138 -13.87 16.12 2.70
CA SER A 138 -14.41 17.46 2.47
C SER A 138 -13.26 18.44 2.33
N LEU A 139 -12.99 18.83 1.08
CA LEU A 139 -12.30 20.06 0.70
C LEU A 139 -13.36 21.14 0.49
N ASN A 140 -13.68 21.89 1.56
CA ASN A 140 -14.04 23.31 1.60
C ASN A 140 -14.35 23.72 3.04
#